data_AF-A0A290Z4M1-F1
#
_entry.id   AF-A0A290Z4M1-F1
#
_cell.length_a   1.000
_cell.length_b   1.000
_cell.length_c   1.000
_cell.angle_alpha   90.00
_cell.angle_beta   90.00
_cell.angle_gamma   90.00
#
_symmetry.space_group_name_H-M   'P 1'
#
loop_
_entity.id
_entity.type
_entity.pdbx_description
1 polymer ?
#
loop_
_entity_poly.entity_id
_entity_poly.type
_entity_poly.pdbx_seq_one_letter_code
_entity_poly.pdbx_strand_id
1 'polypeptide(L)'
;MVDRLVLAAAELGFLLRVRPPALAGVREELALPAPRAPHDGLDSLVHRGLATRTGRAFRPSPRLAAVIEAAATADRITRMLGWRGDVPVLTHLLSGPRGHLRLCPDGAGGWDVRLLEPGVTASAQAGRFLDAHLSGDRESSVLLKIGSPQGNVSMAVAVDGQGRWSMSDSLSVPTTPSSRAIAVARIAELLAG
;
A
#
# COMPACT_ATOMS: atom_id res chain seq x y z
N MET A 1 -8.52 -20.18 8.26
CA MET A 1 -9.12 -18.92 7.76
C MET A 1 -8.25 -17.81 8.30
N VAL A 2 -7.50 -17.09 7.46
CA VAL A 2 -6.74 -15.91 7.96
C VAL A 2 -7.78 -14.80 8.12
N ASP A 3 -8.17 -14.49 9.35
CA ASP A 3 -9.14 -13.42 9.63
C ASP A 3 -8.71 -12.15 8.89
N ARG A 4 -9.62 -11.49 8.18
CA ARG A 4 -9.31 -10.22 7.51
C ARG A 4 -9.18 -9.12 8.57
N LEU A 5 -8.10 -8.32 8.54
CA LEU A 5 -7.97 -7.16 9.43
C LEU A 5 -8.45 -5.92 8.69
N VAL A 6 -9.62 -5.41 9.07
CA VAL A 6 -10.11 -4.12 8.60
C VAL A 6 -9.95 -3.09 9.72
N LEU A 7 -9.29 -1.98 9.42
CA LEU A 7 -9.11 -0.86 10.35
C LEU A 7 -9.89 0.36 9.88
N ALA A 8 -10.61 1.03 10.77
CA ALA A 8 -11.17 2.34 10.49
C ALA A 8 -10.03 3.36 10.28
N ALA A 9 -10.31 4.43 9.54
CA ALA A 9 -9.31 5.49 9.28
C ALA A 9 -8.75 6.11 10.58
N ALA A 10 -9.58 6.25 11.61
CA ALA A 10 -9.14 6.74 12.93
C ALA A 10 -8.18 5.75 13.63
N GLU A 11 -8.48 4.44 13.57
CA GLU A 11 -7.63 3.39 14.14
C GLU A 11 -6.28 3.34 13.42
N LEU A 12 -6.27 3.25 12.09
CA LEU A 12 -5.03 3.28 11.30
C LEU A 12 -4.24 4.57 11.59
N GLY A 13 -4.95 5.71 11.64
CA GLY A 13 -4.35 6.98 12.00
C GLY A 13 -3.72 7.00 13.38
N PHE A 14 -4.34 6.37 14.38
CA PHE A 14 -3.80 6.23 15.73
C PHE A 14 -2.50 5.41 15.73
N LEU A 15 -2.49 4.26 15.05
CA LEU A 15 -1.31 3.39 14.99
C LEU A 15 -0.09 4.12 14.41
N LEU A 16 -0.30 4.89 13.33
CA LEU A 16 0.75 5.70 12.70
C LEU A 16 1.22 6.87 13.58
N ARG A 17 0.46 7.27 14.62
CA ARG A 17 0.91 8.27 15.60
C ARG A 17 1.63 7.64 16.79
N VAL A 18 1.16 6.48 17.24
CA VAL A 18 1.81 5.72 18.33
C VAL A 18 3.23 5.33 17.94
N ARG A 19 3.42 4.88 16.70
CA ARG A 19 4.73 4.61 16.15
C ARG A 19 4.82 5.17 14.73
N PRO A 20 5.36 6.40 14.57
CA PRO A 20 5.50 7.03 13.27
C PRO A 20 6.31 6.18 12.29
N PRO A 21 5.90 6.10 11.01
CA PRO A 21 6.73 5.57 9.94
C PRO A 21 8.03 6.36 9.79
N ALA A 22 9.11 5.66 9.41
CA ALA A 22 10.37 6.30 9.03
C ALA A 22 10.20 7.21 7.81
N LEU A 23 9.35 6.80 6.86
CA LEU A 23 8.93 7.63 5.75
C LEU A 23 7.98 8.75 6.20
N ALA A 24 8.38 10.00 6.01
CA ALA A 24 7.51 11.16 6.25
C ALA A 24 6.35 11.21 5.25
N GLY A 25 5.22 11.84 5.62
CA GLY A 25 4.12 12.05 4.69
C GLY A 25 3.18 10.85 4.47
N VAL A 26 3.39 9.73 5.17
CA VAL A 26 2.58 8.50 4.98
C VAL A 26 1.10 8.74 5.28
N ARG A 27 0.76 9.58 6.26
CA ARG A 27 -0.64 9.87 6.59
C ARG A 27 -1.34 10.64 5.46
N GLU A 28 -0.63 11.59 4.87
CA GLU A 28 -1.07 12.42 3.76
C GLU A 28 -1.24 11.58 2.49
N GLU A 29 -0.29 10.69 2.20
CA GLU A 29 -0.38 9.77 1.06
C GLU A 29 -1.55 8.78 1.18
N LEU A 30 -1.87 8.35 2.40
CA LEU A 30 -3.04 7.54 2.71
C LEU A 30 -4.35 8.36 2.83
N ALA A 31 -4.29 9.69 2.67
CA ALA A 31 -5.42 10.61 2.84
C ALA A 31 -6.18 10.40 4.17
N LEU A 32 -5.45 10.12 5.26
CA LEU A 32 -6.08 9.90 6.55
C LEU A 32 -6.57 11.22 7.16
N PRO A 33 -7.80 11.25 7.71
CA PRO A 33 -8.32 12.46 8.33
C PRO A 33 -7.45 12.90 9.52
N ALA A 34 -7.46 14.20 9.77
CA ALA A 34 -6.86 14.76 10.98
C ALA A 34 -7.51 14.13 12.23
N PRO A 35 -6.73 13.81 13.28
CA PRO A 35 -7.29 13.24 14.49
C PRO A 35 -8.22 14.25 15.18
N ARG A 36 -9.37 13.79 15.66
CA ARG A 36 -10.27 14.62 16.48
C ARG A 36 -9.76 14.80 17.91
N ALA A 37 -8.96 13.85 18.38
CA ALA A 37 -8.33 13.84 19.70
C ALA A 37 -7.02 13.03 19.65
N PRO A 38 -6.09 13.20 20.61
CA PRO A 38 -4.80 12.49 20.60
C PRO A 38 -4.94 10.95 20.46
N HIS A 39 -5.91 10.38 21.16
CA HIS A 39 -6.18 8.93 21.19
C HIS A 39 -7.35 8.51 20.29
N ASP A 40 -7.76 9.35 19.34
CA ASP A 40 -8.83 9.04 18.39
C ASP A 40 -8.51 7.74 17.63
N GLY A 41 -9.37 6.73 17.76
CA GLY A 41 -9.18 5.36 17.28
C GLY A 41 -8.81 4.31 18.35
N LEU A 42 -8.27 4.72 19.50
CA LEU A 42 -7.83 3.79 20.56
C LEU A 42 -8.98 2.99 21.18
N ASP A 43 -10.08 3.64 21.52
CA ASP A 43 -11.19 2.98 22.19
C ASP A 43 -11.85 1.92 21.30
N SER A 44 -11.89 2.17 19.98
CA SER A 44 -12.32 1.18 18.98
C SER A 44 -11.39 -0.04 18.95
N LEU A 45 -10.07 0.17 18.93
CA LEU A 45 -9.08 -0.92 18.97
C LEU A 45 -9.22 -1.77 20.23
N VAL A 46 -9.47 -1.15 21.38
CA VAL A 46 -9.67 -1.84 22.66
C VAL A 46 -10.99 -2.61 22.68
N HIS A 47 -12.09 -1.97 22.27
CA HIS A 47 -13.42 -2.59 22.21
C HIS A 47 -13.42 -3.83 21.31
N ARG A 48 -12.67 -3.80 20.21
CA ARG A 48 -12.52 -4.90 19.25
C ARG A 48 -11.50 -5.97 19.69
N GLY A 49 -10.88 -5.83 20.85
CA GLY A 49 -9.85 -6.76 21.34
C GLY A 49 -8.54 -6.75 20.54
N LEU A 50 -8.32 -5.75 19.69
CA LEU A 50 -7.10 -5.61 18.89
C LEU A 50 -5.95 -5.02 19.70
N ALA A 51 -6.25 -4.38 20.82
CA ALA A 51 -5.31 -3.88 21.80
C ALA A 51 -5.91 -3.91 23.22
N THR A 52 -5.07 -3.76 24.22
CA THR A 52 -5.48 -3.50 25.60
C THR A 52 -4.91 -2.17 26.07
N ARG A 53 -5.60 -1.55 27.03
CA ARG A 53 -5.18 -0.30 27.65
C ARG A 53 -5.20 -0.44 29.17
N THR A 54 -4.04 -0.27 29.80
CA THR A 54 -3.92 -0.24 31.27
C THR A 54 -3.39 1.13 31.67
N GLY A 55 -4.28 2.00 32.16
CA GLY A 55 -3.97 3.41 32.40
C GLY A 55 -3.53 4.12 31.11
N ARG A 56 -2.25 4.51 31.05
CA ARG A 56 -1.63 5.14 29.87
C ARG A 56 -0.92 4.13 28.94
N ALA A 57 -0.72 2.89 29.38
CA ALA A 57 -0.03 1.89 28.58
C ALA A 57 -0.97 1.32 27.50
N PHE A 58 -0.55 1.43 26.24
CA PHE A 58 -1.16 0.78 25.08
C PHE A 58 -0.40 -0.50 24.76
N ARG A 59 -1.09 -1.64 24.70
CA ARG A 59 -0.50 -2.93 24.33
C ARG A 59 -1.27 -3.55 23.16
N PRO A 60 -0.73 -3.53 21.93
CA PRO A 60 -1.37 -4.14 20.78
C PRO A 60 -1.37 -5.67 20.89
N SER A 61 -2.36 -6.33 20.27
CA SER A 61 -2.32 -7.77 20.01
C SER A 61 -1.09 -8.12 19.15
N PRO A 62 -0.59 -9.39 19.15
CA PRO A 62 0.58 -9.77 18.36
C PRO A 62 0.45 -9.42 16.87
N ARG A 63 -0.74 -9.64 16.30
CA ARG A 63 -1.05 -9.29 14.92
C ARG A 63 -0.95 -7.78 14.67
N LEU A 64 -1.53 -6.98 15.56
CA LEU A 64 -1.48 -5.52 15.44
C LEU A 64 -0.06 -4.98 15.67
N ALA A 65 0.71 -5.61 16.57
CA ALA A 65 2.11 -5.28 16.83
C ALA A 65 2.96 -5.44 15.56
N ALA A 66 2.79 -6.54 14.82
CA ALA A 66 3.50 -6.79 13.57
C ALA A 66 3.12 -5.76 12.48
N VAL A 67 1.85 -5.35 12.42
CA VAL A 67 1.41 -4.26 11.52
C VAL A 67 2.07 -2.94 11.92
N ILE A 68 2.07 -2.59 13.22
CA ILE A 68 2.73 -1.37 13.71
C ILE A 68 4.22 -1.38 13.37
N GLU A 69 4.90 -2.52 13.56
CA GLU A 69 6.34 -2.64 13.26
C GLU A 69 6.64 -2.49 11.77
N ALA A 70 5.90 -3.18 10.90
CA ALA A 70 6.08 -3.06 9.46
C ALA A 70 5.79 -1.64 8.97
N ALA A 71 4.74 -0.98 9.47
CA ALA A 71 4.46 0.42 9.13
C ALA A 71 5.54 1.38 9.65
N ALA A 72 6.00 1.19 10.88
CA ALA A 72 6.99 2.06 11.51
C ALA A 72 8.34 2.02 10.80
N THR A 73 8.74 0.86 10.29
CA THR A 73 10.01 0.71 9.56
C THR A 73 9.88 0.95 8.07
N ALA A 74 8.67 1.21 7.56
CA ALA A 74 8.49 1.47 6.14
C ALA A 74 9.30 2.70 5.70
N ASP A 75 10.18 2.48 4.73
CA ASP A 75 10.99 3.52 4.08
C ASP A 75 10.42 3.88 2.70
N ARG A 76 9.52 3.07 2.15
CA ARG A 76 8.89 3.31 0.85
C ARG A 76 7.37 3.17 0.94
N ILE A 77 6.67 3.94 0.11
CA ILE A 77 5.26 3.78 -0.16
C ILE A 77 5.04 3.65 -1.66
N THR A 78 4.30 2.62 -2.07
CA THR A 78 3.88 2.47 -3.46
C THR A 78 2.36 2.56 -3.54
N ARG A 79 1.85 3.47 -4.34
CA ARG A 79 0.43 3.63 -4.66
C ARG A 79 0.20 3.03 -6.03
N MET A 80 -0.80 2.18 -6.15
CA MET A 80 -1.18 1.53 -7.40
C MET A 80 -2.66 1.75 -7.62
N LEU A 81 -3.01 2.36 -8.75
CA LEU A 81 -4.37 2.59 -9.19
C LEU A 81 -4.60 1.79 -10.46
N GLY A 82 -5.60 0.92 -10.45
CA GLY A 82 -6.06 0.17 -11.61
C GLY A 82 -7.59 0.21 -11.68
N TRP A 83 -8.16 -0.48 -12.67
CA TRP A 83 -9.59 -0.50 -12.91
C TRP A 83 -10.13 -1.93 -12.98
N ARG A 84 -11.32 -2.15 -12.42
CA ARG A 84 -12.11 -3.37 -12.61
C ARG A 84 -13.43 -2.99 -13.24
N GLY A 85 -13.52 -3.13 -14.57
CA GLY A 85 -14.54 -2.42 -15.33
C GLY A 85 -14.37 -0.91 -15.09
N ASP A 86 -15.44 -0.22 -14.73
CA ASP A 86 -15.40 1.22 -14.47
C ASP A 86 -15.07 1.59 -13.01
N VAL A 87 -14.82 0.59 -12.16
CA VAL A 87 -14.55 0.80 -10.74
C VAL A 87 -13.05 0.95 -10.50
N PRO A 88 -12.57 2.10 -9.99
CA PRO A 88 -11.16 2.26 -9.64
C PRO A 88 -10.81 1.42 -8.40
N VAL A 89 -9.66 0.76 -8.44
CA VAL A 89 -9.09 0.00 -7.34
C VAL A 89 -7.77 0.62 -6.94
N LEU A 90 -7.72 1.17 -5.72
CA LEU A 90 -6.52 1.76 -5.15
C LEU A 90 -5.90 0.81 -4.12
N THR A 91 -4.60 0.56 -4.26
CA THR A 91 -3.81 -0.19 -3.28
C THR A 91 -2.57 0.60 -2.91
N HIS A 92 -2.29 0.64 -1.61
CA HIS A 92 -1.03 1.16 -1.09
C HIS A 92 -0.20 0.00 -0.57
N LEU A 93 1.10 0.10 -0.74
CA LEU A 93 2.07 -0.83 -0.23
C LEU A 93 3.12 -0.05 0.56
N LEU A 94 3.14 -0.23 1.88
CA LEU A 94 4.24 0.24 2.71
C LEU A 94 5.31 -0.83 2.72
N SER A 95 6.56 -0.47 2.42
CA SER A 95 7.69 -1.39 2.34
C SER A 95 8.83 -0.91 3.20
N GLY A 96 9.46 -1.83 3.93
CA GLY A 96 10.65 -1.55 4.73
C GLY A 96 11.33 -2.84 5.21
N PRO A 97 12.44 -2.71 5.97
CA PRO A 97 13.28 -3.84 6.37
C PRO A 97 12.60 -4.85 7.30
N ARG A 98 11.53 -4.48 8.01
CA ARG A 98 10.79 -5.42 8.89
C ARG A 98 9.54 -6.02 8.25
N GLY A 99 9.24 -5.67 7.00
CA GLY A 99 8.15 -6.29 6.26
C GLY A 99 7.41 -5.33 5.34
N HIS A 100 6.35 -5.86 4.73
CA HIS A 100 5.53 -5.15 3.77
C HIS A 100 4.06 -5.19 4.20
N LEU A 101 3.38 -4.04 4.09
CA LEU A 101 1.95 -3.92 4.37
C LEU A 101 1.20 -3.51 3.12
N ARG A 102 0.20 -4.31 2.75
CA ARG A 102 -0.79 -3.90 1.78
C ARG A 102 -1.97 -3.23 2.50
N LEU A 103 -2.35 -2.06 2.02
CA LEU A 103 -3.44 -1.24 2.54
C LEU A 103 -4.40 -0.91 1.38
N CYS A 104 -5.63 -1.40 1.44
CA CYS A 104 -6.66 -1.11 0.44
C CYS A 104 -7.85 -0.43 1.13
N PRO A 105 -8.31 0.75 0.67
CA PRO A 105 -9.59 1.29 1.11
C PRO A 105 -10.71 0.28 0.81
N ASP A 106 -11.60 0.03 1.77
CA ASP A 106 -12.69 -0.94 1.61
C ASP A 106 -13.99 -0.33 1.04
N GLY A 107 -13.99 0.99 0.79
CA GLY A 107 -15.15 1.73 0.28
C GLY A 107 -16.16 2.17 1.36
N ALA A 108 -16.09 1.61 2.56
CA ALA A 108 -16.97 1.93 3.70
C ALA A 108 -16.28 2.83 4.75
N GLY A 109 -15.14 3.43 4.40
CA GLY A 109 -14.31 4.24 5.30
C GLY A 109 -13.31 3.42 6.14
N GLY A 110 -13.22 2.11 5.89
CA GLY A 110 -12.22 1.22 6.45
C GLY A 110 -11.08 0.93 5.48
N TRP A 111 -10.08 0.21 6.02
CA TRP A 111 -8.86 -0.17 5.33
C TRP A 111 -8.63 -1.66 5.53
N ASP A 112 -8.62 -2.44 4.46
CA ASP A 112 -8.12 -3.81 4.47
C ASP A 112 -6.60 -3.76 4.64
N VAL A 113 -6.12 -4.20 5.80
CA VAL A 113 -4.72 -4.19 6.19
C VAL A 113 -4.18 -5.61 6.18
N ARG A 114 -3.18 -5.85 5.36
CA ARG A 114 -2.54 -7.16 5.25
C ARG A 114 -1.03 -7.04 5.40
N LEU A 115 -0.51 -7.68 6.44
CA LEU A 115 0.90 -8.01 6.51
C LEU A 115 1.18 -9.12 5.49
N LEU A 116 2.17 -8.89 4.65
CA LEU A 116 2.58 -9.86 3.66
C LEU A 116 3.50 -10.91 4.29
N GLU A 117 3.44 -12.13 3.76
CA GLU A 117 4.27 -13.23 4.23
C GLU A 117 5.76 -12.90 4.06
N PRO A 118 6.63 -13.38 4.98
CA PRO A 118 8.07 -13.28 4.80
C PRO A 118 8.51 -13.83 3.44
N GLY A 119 9.33 -13.07 2.70
CA GLY A 119 9.79 -13.43 1.36
C GLY A 119 8.91 -12.94 0.21
N VAL A 120 7.68 -12.48 0.49
CA VAL A 120 6.86 -11.78 -0.52
C VAL A 120 7.40 -10.36 -0.71
N THR A 121 8.04 -10.11 -1.84
CA THR A 121 8.60 -8.79 -2.16
C THR A 121 7.52 -7.79 -2.57
N ALA A 122 7.87 -6.50 -2.46
CA ALA A 122 7.04 -5.42 -2.94
C ALA A 122 6.79 -5.49 -4.47
N SER A 123 7.82 -5.85 -5.24
CA SER A 123 7.71 -6.05 -6.69
C SER A 123 6.81 -7.23 -7.05
N ALA A 124 6.81 -8.31 -6.28
CA ALA A 124 5.90 -9.44 -6.48
C ALA A 124 4.44 -9.03 -6.26
N GLN A 125 4.15 -8.16 -5.29
CA GLN A 125 2.81 -7.61 -5.11
C GLN A 125 2.40 -6.68 -6.25
N ALA A 126 3.31 -5.82 -6.71
CA ALA A 126 3.04 -4.96 -7.85
C ALA A 126 2.73 -5.80 -9.10
N GLY A 127 3.50 -6.86 -9.36
CA GLY A 127 3.24 -7.82 -10.44
C GLY A 127 1.85 -8.45 -10.32
N ARG A 128 1.45 -8.92 -9.13
CA ARG A 128 0.08 -9.43 -8.89
C ARG A 128 -1.00 -8.37 -9.12
N PHE A 129 -0.71 -7.11 -8.79
CA PHE A 129 -1.64 -6.01 -9.05
C PHE A 129 -1.80 -5.75 -10.55
N LEU A 130 -0.69 -5.71 -11.30
CA LEU A 130 -0.72 -5.60 -12.76
C LEU A 130 -1.51 -6.75 -13.37
N ASP A 131 -1.25 -7.99 -12.97
CA ASP A 131 -1.97 -9.17 -13.48
C ASP A 131 -3.48 -9.06 -13.25
N ALA A 132 -3.90 -8.53 -12.11
CA ALA A 132 -5.31 -8.42 -11.76
C ALA A 132 -6.07 -7.30 -12.49
N HIS A 133 -5.36 -6.33 -13.10
CA HIS A 133 -5.98 -5.14 -13.72
C HIS A 133 -5.61 -4.95 -15.20
N LEU A 134 -4.60 -5.67 -15.69
CA LEU A 134 -4.15 -5.65 -17.08
C LEU A 134 -4.41 -6.98 -17.80
N SER A 135 -5.09 -7.94 -17.15
CA SER A 135 -5.52 -9.17 -17.80
C SER A 135 -6.89 -8.99 -18.46
N GLY A 136 -6.99 -9.45 -19.71
CA GLY A 136 -8.23 -9.46 -20.49
C GLY A 136 -8.09 -8.84 -21.88
N ASP A 137 -9.16 -8.90 -22.66
CA ASP A 137 -9.19 -8.48 -24.07
C ASP A 137 -9.49 -6.99 -24.24
N ARG A 138 -9.51 -6.21 -23.15
CA ARG A 138 -9.86 -4.80 -23.16
C ARG A 138 -8.65 -3.94 -22.84
N GLU A 139 -8.66 -2.75 -23.42
CA GLU A 139 -7.72 -1.69 -23.08
C GLU A 139 -7.77 -1.42 -21.57
N SER A 140 -6.61 -1.42 -20.95
CA SER A 140 -6.48 -1.26 -19.51
C SER A 140 -5.16 -0.58 -19.16
N SER A 141 -5.16 0.12 -18.04
CA SER A 141 -3.96 0.77 -17.53
C SER A 141 -3.88 0.67 -16.01
N VAL A 142 -2.65 0.76 -15.51
CA VAL A 142 -2.32 0.89 -14.10
C VAL A 142 -1.37 2.07 -13.95
N LEU A 143 -1.68 2.92 -12.98
CA LEU A 143 -0.82 4.02 -12.56
C LEU A 143 -0.14 3.64 -11.26
N LEU A 144 1.16 3.87 -11.17
CA LEU A 144 1.95 3.65 -9.97
C LEU A 144 2.63 4.96 -9.56
N LYS A 145 2.69 5.20 -8.25
CA LYS A 145 3.55 6.22 -7.64
C LYS A 145 4.37 5.56 -6.56
N ILE A 146 5.70 5.57 -6.70
CA ILE A 146 6.64 5.07 -5.71
C ILE A 146 7.26 6.30 -5.03
N GLY A 147 7.00 6.44 -3.73
CA GLY A 147 7.64 7.45 -2.88
C GLY A 147 8.70 6.82 -1.99
N SER A 148 9.87 7.43 -1.96
CA SER A 148 11.01 7.06 -1.12
C SER A 148 11.71 8.32 -0.60
N PRO A 149 12.69 8.19 0.31
CA PRO A 149 13.48 9.34 0.79
C PRO A 149 14.26 10.06 -0.33
N GLN A 150 14.55 9.36 -1.43
CA GLN A 150 15.26 9.89 -2.59
C GLN A 150 14.35 10.67 -3.54
N GLY A 151 13.02 10.55 -3.41
CA GLY A 151 12.05 11.26 -4.22
C GLY A 151 10.86 10.40 -4.65
N ASN A 152 10.05 10.96 -5.54
CA ASN A 152 8.88 10.29 -6.09
C ASN A 152 9.10 9.91 -7.56
N VAL A 153 8.70 8.69 -7.91
CA VAL A 153 8.64 8.22 -9.29
C VAL A 153 7.20 7.89 -9.64
N SER A 154 6.71 8.42 -10.75
CA SER A 154 5.40 8.06 -11.30
C SER A 154 5.60 7.17 -12.51
N MET A 155 4.77 6.15 -12.64
CA MET A 155 4.81 5.19 -13.74
C MET A 155 3.40 4.90 -14.24
N ALA A 156 3.25 4.72 -15.53
CA ALA A 156 2.05 4.20 -16.18
C ALA A 156 2.41 2.91 -16.91
N VAL A 157 1.59 1.88 -16.75
CA VAL A 157 1.67 0.61 -17.49
C VAL A 157 0.31 0.39 -18.15
N ALA A 158 0.29 0.10 -19.44
CA ALA A 158 -0.96 -0.12 -20.17
C ALA A 158 -0.87 -1.31 -21.12
N VAL A 159 -2.01 -1.94 -21.36
CA VAL A 159 -2.21 -2.99 -22.35
C VAL A 159 -3.33 -2.54 -23.27
N ASP A 160 -3.07 -2.51 -24.58
CA ASP A 160 -4.08 -2.15 -25.58
C ASP A 160 -5.00 -3.34 -25.93
N GLY A 161 -6.03 -3.10 -26.75
CA GLY A 161 -6.98 -4.15 -27.18
C GLY A 161 -6.36 -5.25 -28.06
N GLN A 162 -5.09 -5.10 -28.47
CA GLN A 162 -4.32 -6.12 -29.19
C GLN A 162 -3.36 -6.88 -28.25
N GLY A 163 -3.41 -6.60 -26.95
CA GLY A 163 -2.53 -7.21 -25.94
C GLY A 163 -1.12 -6.63 -25.92
N ARG A 164 -0.85 -5.50 -26.59
CA ARG A 164 0.48 -4.88 -26.61
C ARG A 164 0.68 -4.07 -25.34
N TRP A 165 1.81 -4.30 -24.69
CA TRP A 165 2.21 -3.62 -23.46
C TRP A 165 2.99 -2.35 -23.78
N SER A 166 2.68 -1.29 -23.05
CA SER A 166 3.44 -0.04 -23.05
C SER A 166 3.71 0.40 -21.61
N MET A 167 4.81 1.12 -21.41
CA MET A 167 5.16 1.65 -20.10
C MET A 167 5.88 3.00 -20.24
N SER A 168 5.65 3.90 -19.29
CA SER A 168 6.42 5.12 -19.13
C SER A 168 6.62 5.41 -17.65
N ASP A 169 7.78 5.95 -17.28
CA ASP A 169 8.02 6.47 -15.94
C ASP A 169 8.64 7.87 -15.99
N SER A 170 8.59 8.58 -14.86
CA SER A 170 9.07 9.97 -14.77
C SER A 170 10.60 10.13 -14.76
N LEU A 171 11.37 9.03 -14.78
CA LEU A 171 12.83 9.05 -14.77
C LEU A 171 13.44 8.77 -16.15
N SER A 172 12.65 8.28 -17.10
CA SER A 172 13.12 7.85 -18.41
C SER A 172 12.22 8.35 -19.54
N VAL A 173 12.79 8.54 -20.73
CA VAL A 173 12.04 8.89 -21.94
C VAL A 173 11.09 7.72 -22.28
N PRO A 174 9.83 7.97 -22.72
CA PRO A 174 8.84 6.92 -22.96
C PRO A 174 9.39 5.82 -23.88
N THR A 175 9.33 4.57 -23.44
CA THR A 175 9.69 3.41 -24.28
C THR A 175 8.41 2.67 -24.69
N THR A 176 8.15 2.67 -25.99
CA THR A 176 6.83 2.37 -26.56
C THR A 176 6.52 0.88 -26.77
N PRO A 177 7.49 -0.06 -26.73
CA PRO A 177 7.20 -1.48 -26.52
C PRO A 177 7.71 -1.97 -25.16
N SER A 178 6.83 -2.56 -24.36
CA SER A 178 7.17 -3.19 -23.09
C SER A 178 6.64 -4.64 -23.05
N SER A 179 6.83 -5.30 -21.92
CA SER A 179 6.19 -6.56 -21.59
C SER A 179 5.91 -6.57 -20.09
N ARG A 180 5.05 -7.49 -19.64
CA ARG A 180 4.85 -7.74 -18.20
C ARG A 180 6.18 -7.90 -17.45
N ALA A 181 7.11 -8.68 -18.00
CA ALA A 181 8.40 -8.95 -17.36
C ALA A 181 9.24 -7.67 -17.23
N ILE A 182 9.26 -6.83 -18.27
CA ILE A 182 9.96 -5.54 -18.28
C ILE A 182 9.34 -4.58 -17.26
N ALA A 183 8.01 -4.49 -17.22
CA ALA A 183 7.32 -3.63 -16.25
C ALA A 183 7.60 -4.04 -14.80
N VAL A 184 7.52 -5.34 -14.49
CA VAL A 184 7.81 -5.83 -13.13
C VAL A 184 9.29 -5.66 -12.76
N ALA A 185 10.21 -5.90 -13.69
CA ALA A 185 11.64 -5.67 -13.48
C ALA A 185 11.91 -4.19 -13.18
N ARG A 186 11.32 -3.28 -13.96
CA ARG A 186 11.47 -1.84 -13.73
C ARG A 186 10.91 -1.41 -12.38
N ILE A 187 9.74 -1.92 -11.98
CA ILE A 187 9.19 -1.66 -10.65
C ILE A 187 10.14 -2.19 -9.55
N ALA A 188 10.74 -3.37 -9.74
CA ALA A 188 11.70 -3.91 -8.79
C ALA A 188 12.96 -3.02 -8.66
N GLU A 189 13.49 -2.50 -9.77
CA GLU A 189 14.60 -1.54 -9.75
C GLU A 189 14.24 -0.27 -8.98
N LEU A 190 13.07 0.31 -9.26
CA LEU A 190 12.60 1.52 -8.58
C LEU A 190 12.34 1.32 -7.09
N LEU A 191 12.01 0.09 -6.68
CA LEU A 191 11.84 -0.29 -5.27
C LEU A 191 13.15 -0.66 -4.58
N ALA A 192 14.22 -0.93 -5.33
CA ALA A 192 15.54 -1.25 -4.81
C ALA A 192 16.39 0.01 -4.56
N GLY A 193 16.21 1.05 -5.38
CA GLY A 193 16.77 2.40 -5.18
C GLY A 193 16.25 3.08 -3.92
#